data_AF-A0A915UN46-F1
#
_entry.id   AF-A0A915UN46-F1
#
_cell.length_a   1.000
_cell.length_b   1.000
_cell.length_c   1.000
_cell.angle_alpha   90.00
_cell.angle_beta   90.00
_cell.angle_gamma   90.00
#
_symmetry.space_group_name_H-M   'P 1'
#
loop_
_entity.id
_entity.type
_entity.pdbx_description
1 polymer ?
#
loop_
_entity_poly.entity_id
_entity_poly.type
_entity_poly.pdbx_seq_one_letter_code
_entity_poly.pdbx_strand_id
1 'polypeptide(L)'
;MKKLLFAFTAVAAFSVAPAHAGTLCVPGPNTSGLSVSDVTLNSISASNCYGVVAGNNSNQNLNTVDGGVLKFGEPENWGAEIKDDPPGAPGGTGSFYGLNWTVTSSGPTNSGTWSLTFSDTNPSKLPFAADFLVVLKGANEFAAYFFNNFAFTSTSNSGTFDINYLNSNNNRTSPDLSHLSVYFRNPTVSNGGTNGGNGGDPGNGGTNGGNGGGVPEPATLALVGLGLLGAGVSRRRKQ
;
A
#
# COMPACT_ATOMS: atom_id res chain seq x y z
N MET A 1 48.09 49.12 -28.03
CA MET A 1 46.65 48.79 -27.95
C MET A 1 46.47 47.71 -26.90
N LYS A 2 46.00 48.05 -25.69
CA LYS A 2 45.84 47.10 -24.57
C LYS A 2 44.49 46.38 -24.71
N LYS A 3 44.50 45.07 -24.91
CA LYS A 3 43.31 44.22 -24.91
C LYS A 3 42.91 43.96 -23.45
N LEU A 4 41.75 44.47 -23.05
CA LEU A 4 41.13 44.17 -21.76
C LEU A 4 40.29 42.90 -21.92
N LEU A 5 40.67 41.83 -21.22
CA LEU A 5 39.95 40.56 -21.21
C LEU A 5 39.01 40.56 -19.99
N PHE A 6 37.70 40.66 -20.21
CA PHE A 6 36.70 40.51 -19.16
C PHE A 6 36.38 39.04 -18.96
N ALA A 7 36.73 38.50 -17.79
CA ALA A 7 36.30 37.17 -17.35
C ALA A 7 34.87 37.28 -16.79
N PHE A 8 33.89 36.69 -17.47
CA PHE A 8 32.55 36.49 -16.93
C PHE A 8 32.56 35.24 -16.03
N THR A 9 32.46 35.44 -14.72
CA THR A 9 32.19 34.35 -13.78
C THR A 9 30.69 34.06 -13.79
N ALA A 10 30.29 32.99 -14.46
CA ALA A 10 28.91 32.51 -14.41
C ALA A 10 28.66 31.81 -13.07
N VAL A 11 27.90 32.44 -12.18
CA VAL A 11 27.40 31.82 -10.95
C VAL A 11 26.18 30.96 -11.34
N ALA A 12 26.34 29.64 -11.36
CA ALA A 12 25.23 28.72 -11.52
C ALA A 12 24.39 28.71 -10.22
N ALA A 13 23.27 29.42 -10.23
CA ALA A 13 22.27 29.32 -9.17
C ALA A 13 21.56 27.96 -9.31
N PHE A 14 21.92 26.99 -8.46
CA PHE A 14 21.15 25.77 -8.30
C PHE A 14 19.87 26.10 -7.52
N SER A 15 18.76 26.29 -8.23
CA SER A 15 17.43 26.33 -7.64
C SER A 15 17.02 24.92 -7.22
N VAL A 16 17.18 24.60 -5.94
CA VAL A 16 16.62 23.38 -5.35
C VAL A 16 15.11 23.61 -5.22
N ALA A 17 14.32 22.95 -6.07
CA ALA A 17 12.87 23.00 -5.95
C ALA A 17 12.45 22.40 -4.58
N PRO A 18 11.47 22.99 -3.87
CA PRO A 18 10.97 22.40 -2.65
C PRO A 18 10.37 21.02 -2.95
N ALA A 19 10.80 20.00 -2.22
CA ALA A 19 10.14 18.71 -2.24
C ALA A 19 8.73 18.89 -1.66
N HIS A 20 7.70 18.76 -2.50
CA HIS A 20 6.32 18.73 -2.02
C HIS A 20 6.11 17.43 -1.24
N ALA A 21 5.72 17.55 0.03
CA ALA A 21 5.22 16.42 0.79
C ALA A 21 3.88 16.00 0.17
N GLY A 22 3.72 14.71 -0.12
CA GLY A 22 2.47 14.18 -0.64
C GLY A 22 1.35 14.34 0.39
N THR A 23 0.10 14.31 -0.08
CA THR A 23 -1.08 14.30 0.78
C THR A 23 -1.93 13.06 0.51
N LEU A 24 -2.74 12.65 1.47
CA LEU A 24 -3.69 11.55 1.31
C LEU A 24 -4.95 12.01 0.55
N CYS A 25 -5.61 11.09 -0.14
CA CYS A 25 -6.88 11.33 -0.82
C CYS A 25 -8.12 11.15 0.07
N VAL A 26 -7.96 10.57 1.26
CA VAL A 26 -9.02 10.38 2.24
C VAL A 26 -8.52 10.92 3.59
N PRO A 27 -9.30 11.72 4.34
CA PRO A 27 -10.75 11.98 4.18
C PRO A 27 -11.14 13.23 3.34
N GLY A 28 -10.28 13.74 2.45
CA GLY A 28 -10.59 14.94 1.67
C GLY A 28 -9.86 14.97 0.32
N PRO A 29 -10.26 15.87 -0.59
CA PRO A 29 -9.66 15.95 -1.92
C PRO A 29 -8.16 16.18 -1.80
N ASN A 30 -7.38 15.36 -2.51
CA ASN A 30 -5.95 15.54 -2.59
C ASN A 30 -5.65 16.86 -3.32
N THR A 31 -4.80 17.70 -2.74
CA THR A 31 -4.52 19.05 -3.28
C THR A 31 -3.80 19.04 -4.62
N SER A 32 -3.23 17.90 -5.01
CA SER A 32 -2.56 17.68 -6.29
C SER A 32 -3.48 17.03 -7.34
N GLY A 33 -4.78 16.91 -7.05
CA GLY A 33 -5.78 16.39 -8.00
C GLY A 33 -5.89 14.87 -8.05
N LEU A 34 -5.21 14.15 -7.15
CA LEU A 34 -5.32 12.69 -7.09
C LEU A 34 -6.73 12.26 -6.64
N SER A 35 -7.24 11.23 -7.29
CA SER A 35 -8.48 10.56 -6.92
C SER A 35 -8.25 9.07 -6.75
N VAL A 36 -8.95 8.44 -5.81
CA VAL A 36 -8.91 6.98 -5.65
C VAL A 36 -9.42 6.24 -6.90
N SER A 37 -10.20 6.92 -7.74
CA SER A 37 -10.69 6.40 -9.02
C SER A 37 -9.68 6.47 -10.17
N ASP A 38 -8.56 7.17 -10.00
CA ASP A 38 -7.52 7.27 -11.01
C ASP A 38 -6.93 5.90 -11.34
N VAL A 39 -6.91 4.98 -10.36
CA VAL A 39 -6.46 3.61 -10.54
C VAL A 39 -7.56 2.65 -10.14
N THR A 40 -7.85 1.69 -11.03
CA THR A 40 -8.79 0.62 -10.76
C THR A 40 -8.15 -0.75 -11.00
N LEU A 41 -8.70 -1.79 -10.37
CA LEU A 41 -8.43 -3.20 -10.67
C LEU A 41 -9.75 -3.96 -10.60
N ASN A 42 -10.08 -4.71 -11.65
CA ASN A 42 -11.38 -5.38 -11.83
C ASN A 42 -12.57 -4.44 -11.60
N SER A 43 -12.45 -3.20 -12.10
CA SER A 43 -13.43 -2.10 -11.92
C SER A 43 -13.62 -1.61 -10.48
N ILE A 44 -12.76 -2.01 -9.55
CA ILE A 44 -12.74 -1.53 -8.17
C ILE A 44 -11.67 -0.44 -8.06
N SER A 45 -12.05 0.73 -7.56
CA SER A 45 -11.14 1.84 -7.27
C SER A 45 -10.23 1.55 -6.07
N ALA A 46 -9.12 2.28 -5.96
CA ALA A 46 -8.28 2.22 -4.77
C ALA A 46 -9.08 2.60 -3.50
N SER A 47 -8.65 2.10 -2.35
CA SER A 47 -9.20 2.47 -1.04
C SER A 47 -8.67 3.83 -0.56
N ASN A 48 -7.45 4.19 -0.97
CA ASN A 48 -6.83 5.48 -0.68
C ASN A 48 -5.77 5.79 -1.75
N CYS A 49 -5.29 7.03 -1.78
CA CYS A 49 -4.10 7.39 -2.55
C CYS A 49 -3.24 8.39 -1.80
N TYR A 50 -1.98 8.48 -2.19
CA TYR A 50 -0.98 9.36 -1.61
C TYR A 50 -0.07 9.93 -2.69
N GLY A 51 0.23 11.21 -2.56
CA GLY A 51 1.13 11.93 -3.45
C GLY A 51 0.70 13.38 -3.62
N VAL A 52 1.31 14.13 -4.53
CA VAL A 52 2.39 13.72 -5.43
C VAL A 52 3.74 13.80 -4.73
N VAL A 53 4.61 12.81 -4.92
CA VAL A 53 5.95 12.76 -4.31
C VAL A 53 7.01 12.98 -5.37
N ALA A 54 7.96 13.88 -5.10
CA ALA A 54 9.12 14.09 -5.96
C ALA A 54 10.12 12.93 -5.88
N GLY A 55 10.74 12.61 -7.02
CA GLY A 55 11.76 11.58 -7.18
C GLY A 55 11.21 10.27 -7.75
N ASN A 56 12.01 9.21 -7.56
CA ASN A 56 11.68 7.85 -7.96
C ASN A 56 11.05 7.07 -6.80
N ASN A 57 10.09 6.20 -7.10
CA ASN A 57 9.66 5.20 -6.14
C ASN A 57 10.70 4.09 -6.03
N SER A 58 10.81 3.54 -4.84
CA SER A 58 11.57 2.34 -4.52
C SER A 58 11.01 1.77 -3.22
N ASN A 59 11.29 0.50 -2.92
CA ASN A 59 10.92 -0.08 -1.62
C ASN A 59 11.42 0.72 -0.42
N GLN A 60 12.65 1.23 -0.50
CA GLN A 60 13.17 2.09 0.56
C GLN A 60 12.35 3.37 0.66
N ASN A 61 12.15 4.06 -0.46
CA ASN A 61 11.46 5.34 -0.48
C ASN A 61 10.01 5.20 0.02
N LEU A 62 9.26 4.18 -0.42
CA LEU A 62 7.89 3.99 0.04
C LEU A 62 7.78 3.74 1.54
N ASN A 63 8.79 3.11 2.15
CA ASN A 63 8.78 2.80 3.57
C ASN A 63 9.33 3.93 4.46
N THR A 64 10.04 4.92 3.88
CA THR A 64 10.66 6.02 4.63
C THR A 64 10.12 7.41 4.28
N VAL A 65 9.43 7.59 3.16
CA VAL A 65 8.87 8.88 2.74
C VAL A 65 7.74 9.30 3.67
N ASP A 66 7.75 10.59 4.03
CA ASP A 66 6.72 11.31 4.78
C ASP A 66 6.29 10.62 6.09
N GLY A 67 7.28 10.27 6.93
CA GLY A 67 7.02 9.71 8.26
C GLY A 67 6.31 8.34 8.25
N GLY A 68 6.28 7.65 7.11
CA GLY A 68 5.59 6.38 6.98
C GLY A 68 4.10 6.51 6.63
N VAL A 69 3.62 7.67 6.20
CA VAL A 69 2.23 7.84 5.71
C VAL A 69 1.92 6.87 4.57
N LEU A 70 2.91 6.54 3.73
CA LEU A 70 2.78 5.53 2.69
C LEU A 70 2.56 4.12 3.23
N LYS A 71 2.71 3.86 4.53
CA LYS A 71 2.21 2.62 5.17
C LYS A 71 0.69 2.61 5.31
N PHE A 72 0.00 3.69 4.92
CA PHE A 72 -1.44 3.85 5.01
C PHE A 72 -1.98 3.52 6.41
N GLY A 73 -1.24 3.91 7.46
CA GLY A 73 -1.60 3.70 8.86
C GLY A 73 -1.27 2.32 9.43
N GLU A 74 -0.68 1.41 8.65
CA GLU A 74 -0.33 0.06 9.11
C GLU A 74 1.11 -0.05 9.64
N PRO A 75 1.38 -1.03 10.53
CA PRO A 75 2.72 -1.23 11.10
C PRO A 75 3.71 -1.85 10.10
N GLU A 76 3.21 -2.60 9.11
CA GLU A 76 4.03 -3.40 8.19
C GLU A 76 4.61 -2.59 7.02
N ASN A 77 5.81 -2.97 6.60
CA ASN A 77 6.50 -2.37 5.46
C ASN A 77 6.02 -2.99 4.14
N TRP A 78 6.04 -2.19 3.07
CA TRP A 78 5.88 -2.68 1.71
C TRP A 78 7.04 -3.58 1.32
N GLY A 79 6.70 -4.73 0.75
CA GLY A 79 7.60 -5.81 0.37
C GLY A 79 7.85 -5.87 -1.14
N ALA A 80 7.67 -7.05 -1.75
CA ALA A 80 8.07 -7.31 -3.13
C ALA A 80 7.54 -6.24 -4.12
N GLU A 81 8.46 -5.65 -4.89
CA GLU A 81 8.17 -4.77 -6.01
C GLU A 81 8.10 -5.58 -7.31
N ILE A 82 7.02 -5.44 -8.06
CA ILE A 82 6.88 -5.92 -9.43
C ILE A 82 6.69 -4.69 -10.31
N LYS A 83 7.53 -4.49 -11.32
CA LYS A 83 7.63 -3.21 -12.04
C LYS A 83 7.63 -3.40 -13.56
N ASP A 84 6.69 -2.76 -14.26
CA ASP A 84 6.68 -2.66 -15.73
C ASP A 84 7.46 -1.41 -16.19
N ASP A 85 8.67 -1.63 -16.71
CA ASP A 85 9.61 -0.58 -17.12
C ASP A 85 10.44 -1.04 -18.34
N PRO A 86 10.26 -0.43 -19.54
CA PRO A 86 9.31 0.64 -19.87
C PRO A 86 7.87 0.12 -20.12
N PRO A 87 6.84 0.97 -20.02
CA PRO A 87 5.45 0.58 -20.25
C PRO A 87 5.20 0.12 -21.69
N GLY A 88 4.32 -0.87 -21.86
CA GLY A 88 3.96 -1.44 -23.16
C GLY A 88 4.99 -2.42 -23.74
N ALA A 89 6.02 -2.81 -22.97
CA ALA A 89 6.99 -3.85 -23.29
C ALA A 89 6.60 -5.18 -22.58
N PRO A 90 7.38 -6.29 -22.66
CA PRO A 90 7.03 -7.49 -21.91
C PRO A 90 7.07 -7.19 -20.40
N GLY A 91 5.94 -7.46 -19.74
CA GLY A 91 5.66 -7.00 -18.38
C GLY A 91 6.72 -7.35 -17.34
N GLY A 92 6.80 -6.52 -16.31
CA GLY A 92 7.59 -6.74 -15.11
C GLY A 92 7.18 -8.00 -14.36
N THR A 93 8.15 -8.78 -13.88
CA THR A 93 7.87 -10.01 -13.09
C THR A 93 8.44 -9.93 -11.67
N GLY A 94 7.85 -10.67 -10.74
CA GLY A 94 8.33 -10.82 -9.37
C GLY A 94 7.60 -11.93 -8.62
N SER A 95 7.92 -12.15 -7.35
CA SER A 95 7.24 -13.17 -6.55
C SER A 95 6.71 -12.59 -5.23
N PHE A 96 5.49 -12.97 -4.89
CA PHE A 96 4.87 -12.66 -3.60
C PHE A 96 3.97 -13.83 -3.19
N TYR A 97 4.01 -14.20 -1.90
CA TYR A 97 3.25 -15.34 -1.36
C TYR A 97 3.52 -16.68 -2.09
N GLY A 98 4.73 -16.82 -2.65
CA GLY A 98 5.11 -17.97 -3.47
C GLY A 98 4.29 -18.10 -4.76
N LEU A 99 3.76 -17.00 -5.28
CA LEU A 99 3.13 -16.87 -6.60
C LEU A 99 4.05 -15.97 -7.44
N ASN A 100 4.27 -16.33 -8.71
CA ASN A 100 4.99 -15.48 -9.65
C ASN A 100 4.00 -14.54 -10.30
N TRP A 101 4.23 -13.25 -10.14
CA TRP A 101 3.40 -12.18 -10.63
C TRP A 101 4.01 -11.53 -11.86
N THR A 102 3.14 -11.07 -12.76
CA THR A 102 3.50 -10.23 -13.89
C THR A 102 2.60 -9.01 -13.91
N VAL A 103 3.20 -7.83 -14.02
CA VAL A 103 2.49 -6.56 -14.22
C VAL A 103 2.76 -6.02 -15.62
N THR A 104 1.76 -5.49 -16.30
CA THR A 104 1.90 -4.88 -17.62
C THR A 104 0.98 -3.68 -17.73
N SER A 105 1.45 -2.58 -18.27
CA SER A 105 0.66 -1.39 -18.57
C SER A 105 0.60 -1.13 -20.06
N SER A 106 -0.47 -0.48 -20.52
CA SER A 106 -0.49 0.18 -21.83
C SER A 106 0.62 1.24 -21.87
N GLY A 107 1.16 1.50 -23.07
CA GLY A 107 2.38 2.29 -23.32
C GLY A 107 2.46 3.69 -22.68
N PRO A 108 3.46 4.52 -23.07
CA PRO A 108 3.75 5.79 -22.41
C PRO A 108 2.68 6.85 -22.70
N THR A 109 1.55 6.75 -22.02
CA THR A 109 0.42 7.68 -22.03
C THR A 109 0.09 8.08 -20.60
N ASN A 110 -0.57 9.22 -20.41
CA ASN A 110 -1.02 9.64 -19.09
C ASN A 110 -2.23 8.82 -18.58
N SER A 111 -2.92 8.09 -19.45
CA SER A 111 -4.04 7.23 -19.07
C SER A 111 -4.06 5.96 -19.91
N GLY A 112 -4.63 4.88 -19.37
CA GLY A 112 -4.69 3.61 -20.07
C GLY A 112 -5.14 2.42 -19.23
N THR A 113 -4.72 1.24 -19.65
CA THR A 113 -5.05 -0.03 -18.99
C THR A 113 -3.81 -0.70 -18.44
N TRP A 114 -3.99 -1.57 -17.46
CA TRP A 114 -2.92 -2.41 -16.95
C TRP A 114 -3.46 -3.79 -16.57
N SER A 115 -2.57 -4.76 -16.45
CA SER A 115 -2.89 -6.12 -16.00
C SER A 115 -1.96 -6.55 -14.88
N LEU A 116 -2.52 -7.38 -14.01
CA LEU A 116 -1.81 -8.02 -12.92
C LEU A 116 -2.20 -9.50 -12.94
N THR A 117 -1.24 -10.33 -13.33
CA THR A 117 -1.43 -11.77 -13.50
C THR A 117 -0.49 -12.53 -12.59
N PHE A 118 -0.84 -13.77 -12.25
CA PHE A 118 0.06 -14.65 -11.51
C PHE A 118 -0.19 -16.13 -11.79
N SER A 119 0.84 -16.94 -11.58
CA SER A 119 0.71 -18.40 -11.67
C SER A 119 0.27 -19.00 -10.34
N ASP A 120 -0.92 -19.58 -10.29
CA ASP A 120 -1.38 -20.40 -9.16
C ASP A 120 -1.23 -21.88 -9.51
N THR A 121 -0.59 -22.65 -8.62
CA THR A 121 -0.28 -24.08 -8.83
C THR A 121 -1.04 -24.92 -7.83
N ASN A 122 -1.22 -26.23 -8.09
CA ASN A 122 -1.97 -27.11 -7.19
C ASN A 122 -1.12 -27.49 -5.95
N PRO A 123 -1.61 -27.32 -4.70
CA PRO A 123 -2.93 -26.82 -4.29
C PRO A 123 -3.12 -25.33 -4.50
N SER A 124 -4.25 -24.98 -5.14
CA SER A 124 -4.62 -23.59 -5.46
C SER A 124 -4.63 -22.74 -4.19
N LYS A 125 -4.03 -21.55 -4.29
CA LYS A 125 -4.03 -20.53 -3.24
C LYS A 125 -5.19 -19.54 -3.38
N LEU A 126 -6.00 -19.66 -4.42
CA LEU A 126 -7.20 -18.87 -4.65
C LEU A 126 -8.42 -19.44 -3.89
N PRO A 127 -9.35 -18.58 -3.44
CA PRO A 127 -9.23 -17.12 -3.35
C PRO A 127 -8.36 -16.71 -2.15
N PHE A 128 -7.69 -15.56 -2.26
CA PHE A 128 -7.02 -14.93 -1.13
C PHE A 128 -7.18 -13.41 -1.21
N ALA A 129 -6.95 -12.73 -0.09
CA ALA A 129 -6.92 -11.28 -0.05
C ALA A 129 -5.51 -10.77 0.23
N ALA A 130 -5.17 -9.62 -0.34
CA ALA A 130 -3.89 -8.97 -0.08
C ALA A 130 -4.02 -7.45 -0.08
N ASP A 131 -3.12 -6.82 0.67
CA ASP A 131 -2.88 -5.39 0.62
C ASP A 131 -1.80 -5.10 -0.41
N PHE A 132 -2.05 -4.15 -1.30
CA PHE A 132 -1.04 -3.73 -2.27
C PHE A 132 -1.13 -2.25 -2.63
N LEU A 133 -0.01 -1.70 -3.10
CA LEU A 133 0.05 -0.40 -3.75
C LEU A 133 0.22 -0.59 -5.25
N VAL A 134 -0.47 0.26 -6.01
CA VAL A 134 -0.09 0.58 -7.39
C VAL A 134 0.58 1.94 -7.36
N VAL A 135 1.78 2.05 -7.94
CA VAL A 135 2.53 3.30 -8.03
C VAL A 135 2.66 3.69 -9.48
N LEU A 136 2.14 4.87 -9.81
CA LEU A 136 2.24 5.48 -11.12
C LEU A 136 3.37 6.50 -11.11
N LYS A 137 4.45 6.20 -11.83
CA LYS A 137 5.56 7.13 -12.04
C LYS A 137 5.33 7.91 -13.33
N GLY A 138 5.34 9.23 -13.23
CA GLY A 138 5.38 10.14 -14.39
C GLY A 138 6.48 11.18 -14.20
N ALA A 139 7.26 11.44 -15.25
CA ALA A 139 8.37 12.40 -15.22
C ALA A 139 9.29 12.24 -13.99
N ASN A 140 9.40 13.24 -13.12
CA ASN A 140 10.22 13.23 -11.90
C ASN A 140 9.40 13.03 -10.62
N GLU A 141 8.16 12.54 -10.73
CA GLU A 141 7.24 12.40 -9.60
C GLU A 141 6.51 11.05 -9.62
N PHE A 142 5.86 10.69 -8.52
CA PHE A 142 4.97 9.54 -8.43
C PHE A 142 3.77 9.78 -7.52
N ALA A 143 2.73 8.98 -7.73
CA ALA A 143 1.61 8.82 -6.82
C ALA A 143 1.40 7.33 -6.52
N ALA A 144 0.92 7.02 -5.32
CA ALA A 144 0.63 5.67 -4.86
C ALA A 144 -0.87 5.51 -4.58
N TYR A 145 -1.42 4.36 -4.96
CA TYR A 145 -2.83 4.02 -4.85
C TYR A 145 -2.95 2.71 -4.07
N PHE A 146 -3.58 2.77 -2.90
CA PHE A 146 -3.66 1.67 -1.95
C PHE A 146 -4.94 0.88 -2.13
N PHE A 147 -4.81 -0.44 -2.27
CA PHE A 147 -5.89 -1.40 -2.25
C PHE A 147 -5.84 -2.17 -0.94
N ASN A 148 -6.82 -1.95 -0.08
CA ASN A 148 -6.95 -2.62 1.20
C ASN A 148 -7.72 -3.93 1.04
N ASN A 149 -7.15 -5.04 1.48
CA ASN A 149 -7.79 -6.35 1.55
C ASN A 149 -8.48 -6.75 0.23
N PHE A 150 -7.80 -6.54 -0.90
CA PHE A 150 -8.35 -6.82 -2.21
C PHE A 150 -8.44 -8.33 -2.45
N ALA A 151 -9.63 -8.82 -2.78
CA ALA A 151 -9.86 -10.23 -3.02
C ALA A 151 -9.45 -10.64 -4.44
N PHE A 152 -8.43 -11.48 -4.55
CA PHE A 152 -8.06 -12.17 -5.77
C PHE A 152 -8.87 -13.46 -5.89
N THR A 153 -9.67 -13.56 -6.95
CA THR A 153 -10.52 -14.73 -7.27
C THR A 153 -10.14 -15.37 -8.60
N SER A 154 -9.25 -14.74 -9.37
CA SER A 154 -8.70 -15.24 -10.63
C SER A 154 -7.20 -14.90 -10.75
N THR A 155 -6.50 -15.65 -11.59
CA THR A 155 -5.08 -15.45 -11.92
C THR A 155 -4.84 -14.32 -12.92
N SER A 156 -5.89 -13.71 -13.47
CA SER A 156 -5.80 -12.65 -14.47
C SER A 156 -6.73 -11.50 -14.10
N ASN A 157 -6.13 -10.36 -13.76
CA ASN A 157 -6.82 -9.16 -13.32
C ASN A 157 -6.42 -8.01 -14.24
N SER A 158 -7.36 -7.11 -14.51
CA SER A 158 -7.11 -5.95 -15.36
C SER A 158 -7.69 -4.69 -14.75
N GLY A 159 -7.07 -3.56 -15.05
CA GLY A 159 -7.38 -2.29 -14.44
C GLY A 159 -7.19 -1.13 -15.40
N THR A 160 -7.56 0.05 -14.93
CA THR A 160 -7.27 1.32 -15.59
C THR A 160 -6.33 2.16 -14.73
N PHE A 161 -5.61 3.07 -15.37
CA PHE A 161 -4.87 4.12 -14.69
C PHE A 161 -5.08 5.47 -15.38
N ASP A 162 -4.98 6.54 -14.62
CA ASP A 162 -5.00 7.93 -15.08
C ASP A 162 -4.05 8.76 -14.21
N ILE A 163 -3.12 9.47 -14.83
CA ILE A 163 -2.17 10.35 -14.18
C ILE A 163 -2.75 11.76 -14.25
N ASN A 164 -3.52 12.12 -13.23
CA ASN A 164 -4.20 13.43 -13.14
C ASN A 164 -3.39 14.52 -12.42
N TYR A 165 -2.21 14.17 -11.90
CA TYR A 165 -1.33 15.17 -11.30
C TYR A 165 -0.46 15.89 -12.33
N LEU A 166 -0.17 17.15 -12.03
CA LEU A 166 0.62 18.02 -12.89
C LEU A 166 2.10 17.89 -12.57
N ASN A 167 2.94 17.74 -13.60
CA ASN A 167 4.39 17.77 -13.40
C ASN A 167 4.85 19.16 -12.95
N SER A 168 5.50 19.23 -11.78
CA SER A 168 6.01 20.49 -11.21
C SER A 168 7.10 21.15 -12.05
N ASN A 169 7.74 20.42 -12.98
CA ASN A 169 8.93 20.89 -13.69
C ASN A 169 8.67 21.51 -15.08
N ASN A 170 7.50 21.31 -15.70
CA ASN A 170 7.25 21.79 -17.06
C ASN A 170 5.77 21.91 -17.46
N ASN A 171 5.16 23.08 -17.22
CA ASN A 171 3.95 23.51 -17.94
C ASN A 171 2.59 22.93 -17.52
N ARG A 172 2.44 22.39 -16.29
CA ARG A 172 1.12 22.01 -15.73
C ARG A 172 0.36 21.01 -16.62
N THR A 173 1.06 20.10 -17.28
CA THR A 173 0.45 18.97 -17.99
C THR A 173 0.66 17.69 -17.19
N SER A 174 -0.31 16.79 -17.27
CA SER A 174 -0.15 15.41 -16.80
C SER A 174 1.02 14.75 -17.53
N PRO A 175 1.99 14.15 -16.83
CA PRO A 175 3.07 13.43 -17.47
C PRO A 175 2.57 12.08 -18.02
N ASP A 176 3.21 11.59 -19.08
CA ASP A 176 3.05 10.21 -19.52
C ASP A 176 3.62 9.23 -18.48
N LEU A 177 3.05 8.02 -18.45
CA LEU A 177 3.55 6.93 -17.61
C LEU A 177 4.98 6.58 -18.01
N SER A 178 5.89 6.66 -17.03
CA SER A 178 7.28 6.21 -17.17
C SER A 178 7.42 4.74 -16.79
N HIS A 179 6.71 4.31 -15.75
CA HIS A 179 6.60 2.91 -15.31
C HIS A 179 5.47 2.76 -14.30
N LEU A 180 4.96 1.54 -14.17
CA LEU A 180 3.99 1.14 -13.15
C LEU A 180 4.62 0.09 -12.24
N SER A 181 4.62 0.35 -10.93
CA SER A 181 5.09 -0.62 -9.93
C SER A 181 3.92 -1.10 -9.06
N VAL A 182 3.91 -2.37 -8.72
CA VAL A 182 3.03 -2.97 -7.71
C VAL A 182 3.86 -3.41 -6.53
N TYR A 183 3.44 -2.99 -5.34
CA TYR A 183 4.08 -3.37 -4.08
C TYR A 183 3.09 -4.13 -3.23
N PHE A 184 3.44 -5.35 -2.86
CA PHE A 184 2.63 -6.14 -1.94
C PHE A 184 3.17 -5.99 -0.52
N ARG A 185 2.26 -6.05 0.45
CA ARG A 185 2.61 -6.40 1.82
C ARG A 185 1.77 -7.60 2.22
N ASN A 186 2.26 -8.35 3.21
CA ASN A 186 1.38 -9.32 3.83
C ASN A 186 0.21 -8.54 4.44
N PRO A 187 -1.03 -9.01 4.31
CA PRO A 187 -2.06 -8.46 5.16
C PRO A 187 -1.55 -8.61 6.58
N THR A 188 -1.62 -7.53 7.37
CA THR A 188 -1.52 -7.66 8.81
C THR A 188 -2.53 -8.74 9.13
N VAL A 189 -2.08 -9.95 9.46
CA VAL A 189 -2.96 -10.91 10.11
C VAL A 189 -3.30 -10.14 11.37
N SER A 190 -4.44 -9.43 11.34
CA SER A 190 -5.03 -8.84 12.51
C SER A 190 -5.21 -10.05 13.38
N ASN A 191 -4.23 -10.23 14.25
CA ASN A 191 -4.03 -11.40 15.06
C ASN A 191 -5.14 -11.26 16.11
N GLY A 192 -6.37 -11.51 15.69
CA GLY A 192 -7.49 -11.77 16.56
C GLY A 192 -7.03 -13.00 17.32
N GLY A 193 -6.52 -12.75 18.52
CA GLY A 193 -5.58 -13.63 19.21
C GLY A 193 -5.90 -15.09 19.00
N THR A 194 -5.10 -15.77 18.20
CA THR A 194 -4.88 -17.18 18.38
C THR A 194 -3.38 -17.37 18.50
N ASN A 195 -3.04 -18.00 19.62
CA ASN A 195 -1.69 -18.29 20.07
C ASN A 195 -0.80 -18.80 18.94
N GLY A 196 0.46 -18.37 18.96
CA GLY A 196 1.52 -18.93 18.14
C GLY A 196 1.50 -20.46 18.18
N GLY A 197 1.22 -21.05 17.03
CA GLY A 197 1.33 -22.48 16.77
C GLY A 197 2.37 -22.70 15.69
N ASN A 198 3.61 -22.98 16.14
CA ASN A 198 4.76 -23.55 15.44
C ASN A 198 4.59 -23.99 13.98
N GLY A 199 5.25 -23.27 13.07
CA GLY A 199 5.96 -23.89 11.94
C GLY A 199 7.33 -24.38 12.41
N GLY A 200 7.34 -25.44 13.21
CA GLY A 200 8.55 -26.05 13.76
C GLY A 200 8.77 -27.45 13.19
N ASP A 201 9.76 -27.54 12.30
CA ASP A 201 10.82 -28.56 12.28
C ASP A 201 10.47 -30.00 12.76
N PRO A 202 10.51 -31.03 11.88
CA PRO A 202 10.32 -32.41 12.29
C PRO A 202 11.63 -32.97 12.86
N GLY A 203 11.92 -32.70 14.13
CA GLY A 203 12.94 -33.46 14.83
C GLY A 203 13.47 -32.85 16.11
N ASN A 204 12.82 -33.13 17.24
CA ASN A 204 13.49 -33.65 18.44
C ASN A 204 12.45 -33.98 19.53
N GLY A 205 12.61 -35.13 20.17
CA GLY A 205 11.76 -35.57 21.28
C GLY A 205 12.02 -34.76 22.56
N GLY A 206 10.96 -34.55 23.34
CA GLY A 206 11.07 -33.93 24.66
C GLY A 206 9.72 -33.88 25.39
N THR A 207 9.61 -34.72 26.42
CA THR A 207 8.50 -34.91 27.35
C THR A 207 8.25 -33.73 28.31
N ASN A 208 7.05 -33.73 28.93
CA ASN A 208 6.52 -32.92 30.05
C ASN A 208 5.94 -31.56 29.62
N GLY A 209 4.81 -31.07 30.14
CA GLY A 209 3.96 -31.42 31.27
C GLY A 209 3.03 -30.22 31.48
N GLY A 210 1.76 -30.46 31.81
CA GLY A 210 0.68 -29.48 31.64
C GLY A 210 0.77 -28.20 32.48
N ASN A 211 0.06 -27.17 32.01
CA ASN A 211 -0.86 -26.41 32.83
C ASN A 211 -1.86 -25.64 31.95
N GLY A 212 -3.14 -25.70 32.30
CA GLY A 212 -4.20 -24.96 31.62
C GLY A 212 -3.99 -23.46 31.77
N GLY A 213 -3.88 -22.76 30.65
CA GLY A 213 -3.89 -21.30 30.58
C GLY A 213 -5.25 -20.84 30.07
N GLY A 214 -6.00 -20.16 30.94
CA GLY A 214 -7.40 -19.80 30.76
C GLY A 214 -7.68 -18.96 29.52
N VAL A 215 -8.81 -19.28 28.89
CA VAL A 215 -9.47 -18.44 27.88
C VAL A 215 -9.88 -17.13 28.57
N PRO A 216 -9.47 -15.95 28.07
CA PRO A 216 -10.02 -14.69 28.52
C PRO A 216 -11.50 -14.63 28.16
N GLU A 217 -12.36 -14.80 29.17
CA GLU A 217 -13.79 -14.59 29.00
C GLU A 217 -14.03 -13.09 28.76
N PRO A 218 -14.81 -12.71 27.73
CA PRO A 218 -15.19 -11.32 27.54
C PRO A 218 -15.94 -10.83 28.78
N ALA A 219 -15.71 -9.57 29.16
CA ALA A 219 -16.26 -8.90 30.35
C ALA A 219 -17.81 -8.84 30.44
N THR A 220 -18.52 -9.54 29.56
CA THR A 220 -19.98 -9.62 29.51
C THR A 220 -20.57 -10.48 30.64
N LEU A 221 -19.85 -11.48 31.18
CA LEU A 221 -20.35 -12.28 32.32
C LEU A 221 -20.32 -11.51 33.65
N ALA A 222 -19.36 -10.60 33.84
CA ALA A 222 -19.30 -9.76 35.04
C ALA A 222 -20.48 -8.76 35.11
N LEU A 223 -20.96 -8.28 33.95
CA LEU A 223 -22.05 -7.29 33.89
C LEU A 223 -23.43 -7.91 34.18
N VAL A 224 -23.66 -9.17 33.80
CA VAL A 224 -24.90 -9.90 34.11
C VAL A 224 -24.98 -10.23 35.62
N GLY A 225 -23.85 -10.51 36.27
CA GLY A 225 -23.79 -10.76 37.72
C GLY A 225 -24.14 -9.53 38.57
N LEU A 226 -23.70 -8.33 38.17
CA LEU A 226 -23.98 -7.09 38.90
C LEU A 226 -25.42 -6.58 38.74
N GLY A 227 -26.10 -6.91 37.64
CA GLY A 227 -27.51 -6.54 37.42
C GLY A 227 -28.49 -7.24 38.37
N LEU A 228 -28.22 -8.49 38.76
CA LEU A 228 -29.10 -9.27 39.64
C LEU A 228 -28.97 -8.92 41.14
N LEU A 229 -27.83 -8.38 41.57
CA LEU A 229 -27.65 -7.88 42.94
C LEU A 229 -28.31 -6.50 43.18
N GLY A 230 -28.50 -5.70 42.14
CA GLY A 230 -29.21 -4.40 42.24
C GLY A 230 -30.72 -4.51 42.42
N ALA A 231 -31.36 -5.56 41.87
CA ALA A 231 -32.81 -5.73 41.93
C ALA A 231 -33.33 -6.30 43.28
N GLY A 232 -32.45 -6.87 44.11
CA GLY A 232 -32.84 -7.50 45.39
C GLY A 232 -33.01 -6.54 46.57
N VAL A 233 -32.41 -5.35 46.54
CA VAL A 233 -32.39 -4.43 47.70
C VAL A 233 -33.57 -3.45 47.70
N SER A 234 -34.30 -3.31 46.60
CA SER A 234 -35.34 -2.28 46.47
C SER A 234 -36.71 -2.63 47.06
N ARG A 235 -36.85 -3.73 47.81
CA ARG A 235 -38.15 -4.20 48.33
C ARG A 235 -38.25 -4.32 49.85
N ARG A 236 -37.81 -3.30 50.59
CA ARG A 236 -38.29 -3.06 51.97
C ARG A 236 -38.33 -1.57 52.31
N ARG A 237 -39.49 -0.94 52.09
CA ARG A 237 -40.02 0.09 53.00
C ARG A 237 -41.55 0.09 52.89
N LYS A 238 -42.17 -0.53 53.91
CA LYS A 238 -43.55 -0.26 54.31
C LYS A 238 -43.54 1.03 55.14
N GLN A 239 -44.44 1.94 54.83
CA GLN A 239 -45.35 2.53 55.81
C GLN A 239 -46.75 2.49 55.22
#